data_AF-A0A2T3HWF7-F1
#
_entry.id   AF-A0A2T3HWF7-F1
#
_cell.length_a   1.000
_cell.length_b   1.000
_cell.length_c   1.000
_cell.angle_alpha   90.00
_cell.angle_beta   90.00
_cell.angle_gamma   90.00
#
_symmetry.space_group_name_H-M   'P 1'
#
loop_
_entity.id
_entity.type
_entity.pdbx_description
1 polymer ?
#
loop_
_entity_poly.entity_id
_entity_poly.type
_entity_poly.pdbx_seq_one_letter_code
_entity_poly.pdbx_strand_id
1 'polypeptide(L)'
;MLNCHQHDYIEIACMHHLTIKLTLSDGSEMIGIAHDTFYNQNREECMMLLVEQHPQPVILDNLVSMMAITKNPHFSTINFK
;
A
#
# COMPACT_ATOMS: atom_id res chain seq x y z
N MET A 1 0.60 14.76 3.45
CA MET A 1 0.87 14.22 4.80
C MET A 1 -0.22 13.22 5.11
N LEU A 2 0.09 11.92 5.10
CA LEU A 2 -0.85 10.91 5.60
C LEU A 2 -1.16 11.20 7.07
N ASN A 3 -2.42 11.04 7.47
CA ASN A 3 -2.76 11.03 8.89
C ASN A 3 -2.16 9.78 9.54
N CYS A 4 -1.72 9.85 10.81
CA CYS A 4 -1.14 8.70 11.54
C CYS A 4 -1.98 7.42 11.40
N HIS A 5 -3.31 7.54 11.48
CA HIS A 5 -4.22 6.40 11.33
C HIS A 5 -4.18 5.72 9.95
N GLN A 6 -3.87 6.47 8.88
CA GLN A 6 -3.76 5.92 7.54
C GLN A 6 -2.46 5.12 7.38
N HIS A 7 -1.39 5.57 8.05
CA HIS A 7 -0.12 4.88 8.08
C HIS A 7 -0.22 3.52 8.79
N ASP A 8 -0.95 3.45 9.91
CA ASP A 8 -1.22 2.19 10.62
C ASP A 8 -1.83 1.11 9.69
N TYR A 9 -2.73 1.48 8.77
CA TYR A 9 -3.32 0.51 7.84
C TYR A 9 -2.31 -0.03 6.81
N ILE A 10 -1.35 0.79 6.41
CA ILE A 10 -0.25 0.40 5.52
C ILE A 10 0.64 -0.60 6.24
N GLU A 11 1.01 -0.30 7.49
CA GLU A 11 1.80 -1.21 8.32
C GLU A 11 1.07 -2.55 8.53
N ILE A 12 -0.23 -2.52 8.87
CA ILE A 12 -1.07 -3.71 8.99
C ILE A 12 -1.06 -4.53 7.70
N ALA A 13 -1.21 -3.87 6.53
CA ALA A 13 -1.20 -4.56 5.25
C ALA A 13 0.11 -5.32 5.02
N CYS A 14 1.25 -4.68 5.29
CA CYS A 14 2.57 -5.30 5.16
C CYS A 14 2.81 -6.41 6.20
N MET A 15 2.52 -6.16 7.48
CA MET A 15 2.70 -7.13 8.56
C MET A 15 1.93 -8.42 8.30
N HIS A 16 0.69 -8.30 7.81
CA HIS A 16 -0.17 -9.45 7.52
C HIS A 16 -0.03 -9.98 6.09
N HIS A 17 0.86 -9.42 5.29
CA HIS A 17 1.04 -9.80 3.89
C HIS A 17 -0.28 -9.86 3.13
N LEU A 18 -1.12 -8.82 3.31
CA LEU A 18 -2.44 -8.79 2.72
C LEU A 18 -2.36 -8.61 1.22
N THR A 19 -3.19 -9.35 0.50
CA THR A 19 -3.45 -9.08 -0.91
C THR A 19 -4.31 -7.83 -1.01
N ILE A 20 -3.75 -6.79 -1.60
CA ILE A 20 -4.36 -5.46 -1.69
C ILE A 20 -4.42 -4.99 -3.15
N LYS A 21 -5.41 -4.14 -3.42
CA LYS A 21 -5.51 -3.33 -4.62
C LYS A 21 -5.14 -1.89 -4.25
N LEU A 22 -4.16 -1.33 -4.95
CA LEU A 22 -3.74 0.06 -4.86
C LEU A 22 -4.29 0.84 -6.03
N THR A 23 -4.76 2.05 -5.77
CA THR A 23 -5.05 3.05 -6.81
C THR A 23 -4.08 4.21 -6.63
N LEU A 24 -3.39 4.59 -7.70
CA LEU A 24 -2.41 5.67 -7.70
C LEU A 24 -2.96 6.96 -8.30
N SER A 25 -2.26 8.07 -8.05
CA SER A 25 -2.63 9.42 -8.49
C SER A 25 -2.62 9.61 -10.01
N ASP A 26 -1.89 8.77 -10.73
CA ASP A 26 -1.88 8.73 -12.20
C ASP A 26 -3.08 7.94 -12.78
N GLY A 27 -3.96 7.40 -11.91
CA GLY A 27 -5.10 6.58 -12.28
C GLY A 27 -4.75 5.11 -12.52
N SER A 28 -3.50 4.71 -12.36
CA SER A 28 -3.10 3.31 -12.44
C SER A 28 -3.60 2.52 -11.21
N GLU A 29 -3.88 1.25 -11.45
CA GLU A 29 -4.29 0.31 -10.41
C GLU A 29 -3.33 -0.87 -10.39
N MET A 30 -2.91 -1.28 -9.19
CA MET A 30 -2.01 -2.42 -9.00
C MET A 30 -2.60 -3.38 -7.97
N ILE A 31 -2.45 -4.67 -8.23
CA ILE A 31 -2.88 -5.73 -7.32
C ILE A 31 -1.67 -6.57 -6.94
N GLY A 32 -1.44 -6.74 -5.65
CA GLY A 32 -0.32 -7.53 -5.16
C GLY A 32 -0.37 -7.75 -3.66
N ILE A 33 0.68 -8.37 -3.14
CA ILE A 33 0.84 -8.63 -1.72
C ILE A 33 1.68 -7.50 -1.12
N ALA A 34 1.13 -6.78 -0.14
CA ALA A 34 1.90 -5.80 0.63
C ALA A 34 2.98 -6.52 1.42
N HIS A 35 4.25 -6.16 1.24
CA HIS A 35 5.37 -6.90 1.82
C HIS A 35 6.11 -6.12 2.90
N ASP A 36 6.50 -4.88 2.61
CA ASP A 36 7.26 -4.06 3.55
C ASP A 36 7.12 -2.56 3.21
N THR A 37 7.52 -1.69 4.13
CA THR A 37 7.66 -0.24 3.90
C THR A 37 9.09 0.21 4.13
N PHE A 38 9.60 1.07 3.26
CA PHE A 38 10.98 1.55 3.33
C PHE A 38 11.12 2.95 2.72
N TYR A 39 12.22 3.63 3.05
CA TYR A 39 12.59 4.88 2.40
C TYR A 39 13.50 4.60 1.21
N ASN A 40 13.16 5.16 0.04
CA ASN A 40 14.01 5.06 -1.14
C ASN A 40 15.23 6.01 -1.05
N GLN A 41 16.07 6.02 -2.08
CA GLN A 41 17.27 6.88 -2.15
C GLN A 41 16.96 8.38 -2.10
N ASN A 42 15.75 8.78 -2.50
CA ASN A 42 15.26 10.16 -2.45
C ASN A 42 14.61 10.51 -1.09
N ARG A 43 14.63 9.59 -0.11
CA ARG A 43 13.92 9.71 1.17
C ARG A 43 12.41 9.81 1.04
N GLU A 44 11.86 9.24 -0.03
CA GLU A 44 10.41 9.08 -0.20
C GLU A 44 9.98 7.76 0.44
N GLU A 45 8.85 7.79 1.13
CA GLU A 45 8.28 6.61 1.76
C GLU A 45 7.61 5.72 0.70
N CYS A 46 7.99 4.45 0.68
CA CYS A 46 7.57 3.48 -0.31
C CYS A 46 7.04 2.20 0.36
N MET A 47 6.07 1.55 -0.28
CA MET A 47 5.67 0.18 0.00
C MET A 47 6.27 -0.76 -1.04
N MET A 48 6.82 -1.90 -0.61
CA MET A 48 7.14 -3.01 -1.48
C MET A 48 5.88 -3.84 -1.73
N LEU A 49 5.41 -3.86 -2.98
CA LEU A 49 4.27 -4.68 -3.41
C LEU A 49 4.78 -5.84 -4.25
N LEU A 50 4.41 -7.08 -3.91
CA LEU A 50 4.72 -8.25 -4.74
C LEU A 50 3.58 -8.46 -5.74
N VAL A 51 3.83 -8.11 -7.00
CA VAL A 51 2.90 -8.30 -8.13
C VAL A 51 3.39 -9.48 -8.96
N GLU A 52 2.61 -10.56 -9.05
CA GLU A 52 3.03 -11.79 -9.76
C GLU A 52 4.43 -12.28 -9.35
N GLN A 53 4.75 -12.21 -8.04
CA GLN A 53 6.07 -12.52 -7.46
C GLN A 53 7.21 -11.56 -7.79
N HIS A 54 6.93 -10.47 -8.53
CA HIS A 54 7.90 -9.42 -8.80
C HIS A 54 7.76 -8.29 -7.77
N PRO A 55 8.82 -7.97 -7.01
CA PRO A 55 8.81 -6.84 -6.09
C PRO A 55 8.78 -5.52 -6.86
N GLN A 56 7.76 -4.71 -6.58
CA GLN A 56 7.58 -3.39 -7.16
C GLN A 56 7.48 -2.35 -6.04
N PRO A 57 8.35 -1.33 -6.04
CA PRO A 57 8.26 -0.24 -5.08
C PRO A 57 7.15 0.74 -5.48
N VAL A 58 6.31 1.12 -4.53
CA VAL A 58 5.19 2.05 -4.71
C VAL A 58 5.35 3.22 -3.76
N ILE A 59 5.46 4.44 -4.29
CA ILE A 59 5.58 5.66 -3.47
C ILE A 59 4.24 5.95 -2.78
N LEU A 60 4.25 6.06 -1.46
CA LEU A 60 3.03 6.22 -0.66
C LEU A 60 2.34 7.58 -0.87
N ASP A 61 3.07 8.63 -1.22
CA ASP A 61 2.49 9.95 -1.52
C ASP A 61 1.64 9.95 -2.80
N ASN A 62 1.88 8.96 -3.68
CA ASN A 62 1.08 8.74 -4.88
C ASN A 62 -0.17 7.88 -4.63
N LEU A 63 -0.35 7.31 -3.42
CA LEU A 63 -1.52 6.50 -3.13
C LEU A 63 -2.79 7.38 -3.09
N VAL A 64 -3.83 6.93 -3.78
CA VAL A 64 -5.19 7.47 -3.70
C VAL A 64 -6.01 6.59 -2.77
N SER A 65 -5.97 5.27 -2.97
CA SER A 65 -6.69 4.32 -2.14
C SER A 65 -5.97 2.97 -2.03
N MET A 66 -6.27 2.25 -0.96
CA MET A 66 -5.86 0.87 -0.71
C MET A 66 -7.08 0.06 -0.32
N MET A 67 -7.31 -1.04 -1.01
CA MET A 67 -8.41 -1.97 -0.75
C MET A 67 -7.87 -3.35 -0.42
N ALA A 68 -8.33 -3.96 0.66
CA ALA A 68 -8.03 -5.36 0.94
C ALA A 68 -8.90 -6.25 0.05
N ILE A 69 -8.27 -7.10 -0.77
CA ILE A 69 -8.96 -8.07 -1.60
C ILE A 69 -9.41 -9.26 -0.75
N THR A 70 -8.60 -9.64 0.22
CA THR A 70 -8.92 -10.71 1.16
C THR A 70 -9.67 -10.15 2.36
N LYS A 71 -10.77 -10.83 2.74
CA LYS A 71 -11.52 -10.50 3.95
C LYS A 71 -10.62 -10.60 5.18
N ASN A 72 -10.52 -9.51 5.93
CA ASN A 72 -9.71 -9.39 7.13
C ASN A 72 -10.45 -8.51 8.15
N PRO A 73 -10.12 -8.59 9.45
CA PRO A 73 -10.79 -7.81 10.49
C PRO A 73 -10.30 -6.35 10.59
N HIS A 74 -9.28 -5.95 9.83
CA HIS A 74 -8.58 -4.68 10.03
C HIS A 74 -9.15 -3.55 9.16
N PHE A 75 -9.30 -3.77 7.85
CA PHE A 75 -9.85 -2.78 6.93
C PHE A 75 -10.41 -3.41 5.65
N SER A 76 -11.29 -2.68 4.97
CA SER A 76 -11.80 -3.04 3.64
C SER A 76 -11.27 -2.10 2.57
N THR A 77 -11.51 -0.79 2.69
CA THR A 77 -10.98 0.22 1.76
C THR A 77 -10.63 1.48 2.52
N ILE A 78 -9.43 1.99 2.28
CA ILE A 78 -8.91 3.22 2.87
C ILE A 78 -8.61 4.19 1.74
N ASN A 79 -9.07 5.43 1.87
CA ASN A 79 -8.73 6.52 0.97
C ASN A 79 -7.70 7.43 1.65
N PHE A 80 -6.67 7.79 0.90
CA PHE A 80 -5.55 8.61 1.37
C PHE A 80 -5.62 10.06 0.86
N LYS A 81 -6.47 10.32 -0.14
CA LYS A 81 -6.76 11.65 -0.72
C LYS A 81 -8.24 11.98 -0.63
#